data_AF-A0A0A0VIC4-F1
#
_entry.id   AF-A0A0A0VIC4-F1
#
_cell.length_a   1.000
_cell.length_b   1.000
_cell.length_c   1.000
_cell.angle_alpha   90.00
_cell.angle_beta   90.00
_cell.angle_gamma   90.00
#
_symmetry.space_group_name_H-M   'P 1'
#
loop_
_entity.id
_entity.type
_entity.pdbx_description
1 polymer ?
#
loop_
_entity_poly.entity_id
_entity_poly.type
_entity_poly.pdbx_seq_one_letter_code
_entity_poly.pdbx_strand_id
1 'polypeptide(L)'
;GGVGFTQYATAAYTDNILDDYTYYGMDYIKDKFKVDWKNPGEKDKIKATQDNINDIATEVTLYGMEQYEQFPTALETHFGGSQRASVLAAAAGISTAIATGNSNAGLN
;
A
#
# COMPACT_ATOMS: atom_id res chain seq x y z
N GLY A 1 -21.31 12.48 12.90
CA GLY A 1 -22.45 11.97 13.71
C GLY A 1 -23.60 11.62 12.78
N GLY A 2 -24.56 10.80 13.22
CA GLY A 2 -25.57 10.19 12.34
C GLY A 2 -25.13 8.81 11.84
N VAL A 3 -25.56 8.39 10.64
CA VAL A 3 -25.18 7.10 10.01
C VAL A 3 -23.66 6.86 10.01
N GLY A 4 -22.86 7.93 9.92
CA GLY A 4 -21.42 7.86 10.17
C GLY A 4 -20.62 7.40 8.95
N PHE A 5 -19.40 6.90 9.21
CA PHE A 5 -18.40 6.57 8.18
C PHE A 5 -17.90 5.14 8.27
N THR A 6 -18.75 4.23 8.74
CA THR A 6 -18.39 2.83 9.01
C THR A 6 -17.70 2.18 7.80
N GLN A 7 -18.28 2.31 6.61
CA GLN A 7 -17.74 1.69 5.39
C GLN A 7 -16.46 2.36 4.86
N TYR A 8 -16.20 3.63 5.22
CA TYR A 8 -14.91 4.26 4.93
C TYR A 8 -13.80 3.63 5.77
N ALA A 9 -14.10 3.25 7.01
CA ALA A 9 -13.13 2.62 7.90
C ALA A 9 -12.96 1.13 7.58
N THR A 10 -14.06 0.38 7.41
CA THR A 10 -13.99 -1.08 7.15
C THR A 10 -13.17 -1.41 5.92
N ALA A 11 -13.17 -0.54 4.90
CA ALA A 11 -12.37 -0.72 3.71
C ALA A 11 -10.86 -0.94 3.97
N ALA A 12 -10.35 -0.43 5.10
CA ALA A 12 -8.94 -0.57 5.48
C ALA A 12 -8.67 -1.78 6.41
N TYR A 13 -9.68 -2.54 6.85
CA TYR A 13 -9.49 -3.67 7.77
C TYR A 13 -10.40 -4.88 7.53
N THR A 14 -11.18 -4.89 6.44
CA THR A 14 -12.02 -6.03 6.04
C THR A 14 -11.61 -6.58 4.69
N ASP A 15 -12.00 -7.83 4.44
CA ASP A 15 -11.86 -8.50 3.14
C ASP A 15 -10.41 -8.69 2.64
N ASN A 16 -9.42 -8.39 3.49
CA ASN A 16 -7.98 -8.50 3.24
C ASN A 16 -7.47 -7.73 2.00
N ILE A 17 -8.24 -6.76 1.49
CA ILE A 17 -7.88 -6.03 0.26
C ILE A 17 -6.64 -5.15 0.52
N LEU A 18 -6.62 -4.43 1.64
CA LEU A 18 -5.44 -3.64 2.01
C LEU A 18 -4.24 -4.53 2.31
N ASP A 19 -4.46 -5.65 3.02
CA ASP A 19 -3.43 -6.61 3.36
C ASP A 19 -2.76 -7.16 2.10
N ASP A 20 -3.54 -7.62 1.12
CA ASP A 20 -3.06 -8.17 -0.14
C ASP A 20 -2.14 -7.18 -0.88
N TYR A 21 -2.60 -5.93 -1.05
CA TYR A 21 -1.83 -4.92 -1.78
C TYR A 21 -0.55 -4.53 -1.02
N THR A 22 -0.61 -4.52 0.32
CA THR A 22 0.55 -4.24 1.15
C THR A 22 1.55 -5.39 1.10
N TYR A 23 1.11 -6.64 1.15
CA TYR A 23 1.99 -7.80 1.03
C TYR A 23 2.63 -7.90 -0.35
N TYR A 24 1.91 -7.56 -1.43
CA TYR A 24 2.51 -7.38 -2.74
C TYR A 24 3.66 -6.36 -2.70
N GLY A 25 3.42 -5.19 -2.11
CA GLY A 25 4.46 -4.18 -1.93
C GLY A 25 5.65 -4.66 -1.09
N MET A 26 5.41 -5.47 -0.05
CA MET A 26 6.44 -6.10 0.76
C MET A 26 7.31 -7.08 -0.04
N ASP A 27 6.70 -7.91 -0.88
CA ASP A 27 7.43 -8.82 -1.75
C ASP A 27 8.18 -8.06 -2.86
N TYR A 28 7.61 -6.99 -3.41
CA TYR A 28 8.27 -6.12 -4.37
C TYR A 28 9.55 -5.48 -3.80
N ILE A 29 9.48 -4.89 -2.61
CA ILE A 29 10.64 -4.24 -1.99
C ILE A 29 11.72 -5.26 -1.60
N LYS A 30 11.31 -6.47 -1.23
CA LYS A 30 12.22 -7.57 -0.96
C LYS A 30 12.94 -8.03 -2.23
N ASP A 31 12.20 -8.24 -3.31
CA ASP A 31 12.76 -8.78 -4.55
C ASP A 31 13.62 -7.75 -5.29
N LYS A 32 13.18 -6.50 -5.37
CA LYS A 32 13.88 -5.44 -6.09
C LYS A 32 15.00 -4.80 -5.27
N PHE A 33 14.71 -4.42 -4.02
CA PHE A 33 15.62 -3.64 -3.18
C PHE A 33 16.36 -4.46 -2.12
N LYS A 34 16.06 -5.76 -2.00
CA LYS A 34 16.67 -6.69 -1.02
C LYS A 34 16.43 -6.26 0.43
N VAL A 35 15.30 -5.59 0.68
CA VAL A 35 14.86 -5.23 2.04
C VAL A 35 14.23 -6.46 2.70
N ASP A 36 14.82 -6.96 3.78
CA ASP A 36 14.18 -7.98 4.61
C ASP A 36 13.17 -7.33 5.58
N TRP A 37 11.93 -7.21 5.12
CA TRP A 37 10.83 -6.68 5.93
C TRP A 37 10.39 -7.63 7.06
N LYS A 38 10.76 -8.92 7.01
CA LYS A 38 10.42 -9.91 8.05
C LYS A 38 11.41 -9.89 9.20
N ASN A 39 12.69 -9.62 8.91
CA ASN A 39 13.75 -9.49 9.91
C ASN A 39 14.44 -8.12 9.76
N PRO A 40 13.77 -7.02 10.17
CA PRO A 40 14.28 -5.68 9.91
C PRO A 40 15.59 -5.42 10.65
N GLY A 41 16.65 -5.09 9.90
CA GLY A 41 17.94 -4.64 10.40
C GLY A 41 18.31 -3.23 9.91
N GLU A 42 19.38 -2.65 10.46
CA GLU A 42 19.81 -1.30 10.07
C GLU A 42 20.22 -1.17 8.59
N LYS A 43 20.58 -2.30 7.96
CA LYS A 43 21.00 -2.39 6.55
C LYS A 43 19.84 -2.69 5.59
N ASP A 44 18.70 -3.12 6.12
CA ASP A 44 17.51 -3.49 5.34
C ASP A 44 16.66 -2.27 5.03
N LYS A 45 17.30 -1.23 4.48
CA LYS A 45 16.66 0.00 4.07
C LYS A 45 17.38 0.63 2.90
N ILE A 46 16.59 1.22 2.00
CA ILE A 46 17.11 2.03 0.90
C ILE A 46 17.08 3.51 1.25
N LYS A 47 17.87 4.30 0.52
CA LYS A 47 17.83 5.76 0.69
C LYS A 47 16.46 6.30 0.28
N ALA A 48 15.90 7.18 1.09
CA ALA A 48 14.68 7.93 0.77
C ALA A 48 14.95 9.01 -0.30
N THR A 49 15.09 8.59 -1.55
CA THR A 49 15.16 9.47 -2.73
C THR A 49 13.80 9.51 -3.42
N GLN A 50 13.50 10.61 -4.12
CA GLN A 50 12.24 10.73 -4.87
C GLN A 50 12.10 9.62 -5.92
N ASP A 51 13.21 9.19 -6.54
CA ASP A 51 13.18 8.09 -7.51
C ASP A 51 12.72 6.78 -6.87
N ASN A 52 13.25 6.42 -5.70
CA ASN A 52 12.86 5.21 -4.99
C ASN A 52 11.41 5.29 -4.48
N ILE A 53 10.99 6.48 -4.02
CA ILE A 53 9.61 6.74 -3.57
C ILE A 53 8.64 6.56 -4.73
N ASN A 54 8.90 7.24 -5.86
CA ASN A 54 8.06 7.16 -7.06
C ASN A 54 7.99 5.72 -7.59
N ASP A 55 9.10 5.00 -7.59
CA ASP A 55 9.16 3.61 -8.05
C ASP A 55 8.25 2.69 -7.23
N ILE A 56 8.41 2.68 -5.90
CA ILE A 56 7.59 1.83 -5.01
C ILE A 56 6.13 2.27 -5.01
N ALA A 57 5.87 3.57 -4.85
CA ALA A 57 4.50 4.07 -4.76
C ALA A 57 3.73 3.87 -6.07
N THR A 58 4.38 4.06 -7.22
CA THR A 58 3.75 3.84 -8.52
C THR A 58 3.45 2.36 -8.73
N GLU A 59 4.41 1.48 -8.50
CA GLU A 59 4.24 0.05 -8.69
C GLU A 59 3.07 -0.49 -7.83
N VAL A 60 3.07 -0.20 -6.53
CA VAL A 60 2.05 -0.72 -5.61
C VAL A 60 0.68 -0.11 -5.90
N THR A 61 0.62 1.16 -6.31
CA THR A 61 -0.64 1.79 -6.72
C THR A 61 -1.19 1.16 -8.00
N LEU A 62 -0.34 0.93 -9.01
CA LEU A 62 -0.73 0.28 -10.26
C LEU A 62 -1.25 -1.12 -10.00
N TYR A 63 -0.53 -1.93 -9.21
CA TYR A 63 -0.99 -3.25 -8.82
C TYR A 63 -2.38 -3.22 -8.17
N GLY A 64 -2.59 -2.37 -7.17
CA GLY A 64 -3.89 -2.28 -6.50
C GLY A 64 -5.01 -1.80 -7.42
N MET A 65 -4.72 -0.92 -8.39
CA MET A 65 -5.69 -0.51 -9.41
C MET A 65 -6.05 -1.68 -10.33
N GLU A 66 -5.05 -2.43 -10.79
CA GLU A 66 -5.26 -3.64 -11.59
C GLU A 66 -6.09 -4.68 -10.83
N GLN A 67 -5.89 -4.86 -9.53
CA GLN A 67 -6.71 -5.77 -8.72
C GLN A 67 -8.19 -5.33 -8.70
N TYR A 68 -8.47 -4.03 -8.56
CA TYR A 68 -9.85 -3.53 -8.67
C TYR A 68 -10.46 -3.71 -10.07
N GLU A 69 -9.66 -3.68 -11.13
CA GLU A 69 -10.13 -3.91 -12.50
C GLU A 69 -10.34 -5.40 -12.83
N GLN A 70 -9.44 -6.26 -12.35
CA GLN A 70 -9.46 -7.71 -12.58
C GLN A 70 -10.53 -8.41 -11.75
N PHE A 71 -10.83 -7.89 -10.55
CA PHE A 71 -11.80 -8.48 -9.63
C PHE A 71 -12.99 -7.52 -9.39
N PRO A 72 -14.07 -7.63 -10.20
CA PRO A 72 -15.25 -6.78 -10.05
C PRO A 72 -15.86 -6.79 -8.65
N THR A 73 -15.74 -7.90 -7.92
CA THR A 73 -16.21 -8.03 -6.54
C THR A 73 -15.43 -7.15 -5.56
N ALA A 74 -14.13 -6.92 -5.80
CA ALA A 74 -13.34 -6.00 -5.00
C ALA A 74 -13.76 -4.54 -5.25
N LEU A 75 -14.04 -4.20 -6.52
CA LEU A 75 -14.57 -2.89 -6.89
C LEU A 75 -15.96 -2.63 -6.30
N GLU A 76 -16.81 -3.66 -6.24
CA GLU A 76 -18.13 -3.59 -5.62
C GLU A 76 -18.04 -3.46 -4.09
N THR A 77 -17.13 -4.20 -3.45
CA THR A 77 -16.86 -4.11 -2.01
C THR A 77 -16.40 -2.71 -1.63
N HIS A 78 -15.48 -2.12 -2.40
CA HIS A 78 -15.05 -0.73 -2.28
C HIS A 78 -15.71 0.15 -3.34
N PHE A 79 -17.04 0.18 -3.35
CA PHE A 79 -17.83 0.96 -4.30
C PHE A 79 -17.50 2.46 -4.28
N GLY A 80 -17.15 3.00 -3.11
CA GLY A 80 -16.77 4.39 -2.92
C GLY A 80 -15.34 4.67 -3.39
N GLY A 81 -15.17 5.71 -4.22
CA GLY A 81 -13.84 6.12 -4.68
C GLY A 81 -12.86 6.42 -3.55
N SER A 82 -13.30 7.01 -2.43
CA SER A 82 -12.40 7.28 -1.31
C SER A 82 -11.96 6.03 -0.56
N GLN A 83 -12.78 4.97 -0.51
CA GLN A 83 -12.36 3.68 0.06
C GLN A 83 -11.16 3.14 -0.73
N ARG A 84 -11.29 3.14 -2.06
CA ARG A 84 -10.21 2.71 -2.95
C ARG A 84 -8.97 3.59 -2.83
N ALA A 85 -9.15 4.91 -2.88
CA ALA A 85 -8.03 5.85 -2.77
C ALA A 85 -7.28 5.68 -1.44
N SER A 86 -8.00 5.49 -0.32
CA SER A 86 -7.38 5.26 0.98
C SER A 86 -6.60 3.94 1.03
N VAL A 87 -7.15 2.86 0.47
CA VAL A 87 -6.48 1.55 0.44
C VAL A 87 -5.22 1.57 -0.45
N LEU A 88 -5.32 2.15 -1.65
CA LEU A 88 -4.18 2.26 -2.57
C LEU A 88 -3.06 3.11 -1.97
N ALA A 89 -3.39 4.29 -1.43
CA ALA A 89 -2.42 5.17 -0.82
C ALA A 89 -1.80 4.56 0.45
N ALA A 90 -2.58 3.83 1.25
CA ALA A 90 -2.06 3.14 2.42
C ALA A 90 -1.06 2.04 2.04
N ALA A 91 -1.38 1.19 1.07
CA ALA A 91 -0.48 0.13 0.61
C ALA A 91 0.84 0.72 0.05
N ALA A 92 0.75 1.74 -0.79
CA ALA A 92 1.91 2.43 -1.35
C ALA A 92 2.78 3.10 -0.25
N GLY A 93 2.14 3.87 0.65
CA GLY A 93 2.84 4.59 1.70
C GLY A 93 3.50 3.67 2.73
N ILE A 94 2.82 2.59 3.14
CA ILE A 94 3.38 1.56 4.03
C ILE A 94 4.60 0.91 3.36
N SER A 95 4.50 0.56 2.08
CA SER A 95 5.58 -0.07 1.33
C SER A 95 6.82 0.83 1.25
N THR A 96 6.63 2.11 0.92
CA THR A 96 7.71 3.09 0.86
C THR A 96 8.31 3.38 2.24
N ALA A 97 7.48 3.50 3.29
CA ALA A 97 7.94 3.75 4.65
C ALA A 97 8.81 2.60 5.17
N ILE A 98 8.39 1.35 4.94
CA ILE A 98 9.14 0.15 5.34
C ILE A 98 10.44 0.06 4.54
N ALA A 99 10.38 0.23 3.21
CA ALA A 99 11.57 0.13 2.37
C ALA A 99 12.67 1.14 2.75
N THR A 100 12.28 2.34 3.16
CA THR A 100 13.22 3.43 3.43
C THR A 100 13.55 3.60 4.91
N GLY A 101 12.75 3.00 5.81
CA GLY A 101 12.78 3.31 7.24
C GLY A 101 12.47 4.77 7.55
N ASN A 102 11.68 5.45 6.71
CA ASN A 102 11.39 6.88 6.83
C ASN A 102 9.89 7.17 6.58
N SER A 103 9.18 7.62 7.62
CA SER A 103 7.75 7.91 7.52
C SER A 103 7.40 9.06 6.57
N ASN A 104 8.29 10.05 6.41
CA ASN A 104 8.06 11.14 5.47
C ASN A 104 8.24 10.66 4.02
N ALA A 105 9.08 9.65 3.78
CA ALA A 105 9.15 9.03 2.47
C ALA A 105 7.86 8.27 2.15
N GLY A 106 7.26 7.59 3.14
CA GLY A 106 5.95 6.94 2.97
C GLY A 106 4.76 7.90 2.82
N LEU A 107 4.93 9.18 3.18
CA LEU A 107 3.91 10.21 2.97
C LEU A 107 4.00 10.86 1.58
N ASN A 108 5.19 10.89 0.98
CA ASN A 108 5.46 11.50 -0.32
C ASN A 108 5.16 10.55 -1.47
#